data_AF-C5L8P8-F1
#
_entry.id   AF-C5L8P8-F1
#
_cell.length_a   1.000
_cell.length_b   1.000
_cell.length_c   1.000
_cell.angle_alpha   90.00
_cell.angle_beta   90.00
_cell.angle_gamma   90.00
#
_symmetry.space_group_name_H-M   'P 1'
#
loop_
_entity.id
_entity.type
_entity.pdbx_description
1 polymer ?
#
loop_
_entity_poly.entity_id
_entity_poly.type
_entity_poly.pdbx_seq_one_letter_code
_entity_poly.pdbx_strand_id
1 'polypeptide(L)'
;FLNTWRHWYLYIRRIVTTYFIPLQLGVVAGLLWANIDEDSYVYLWGNDEERTLDLGGAHIAGEPVTLNFLLNDVFMCFFFGIAMVEVVVAVLPGGSLSPMSKAVVPLMSTLGGMLGPIVVFFALVYIISNCGGFDNYDEDL
;
A
#
# COMPACT_ATOMS: atom_id res chain seq x y z
N PHE A 1 31.89 -14.81 -17.83
CA PHE A 1 30.76 -15.29 -16.98
C PHE A 1 30.69 -14.52 -15.65
N LEU A 2 31.74 -14.51 -14.81
CA LEU A 2 31.75 -13.79 -13.51
C LEU A 2 31.63 -12.25 -13.58
N ASN A 3 32.20 -11.59 -14.61
CA ASN A 3 32.09 -10.13 -14.75
C ASN A 3 30.67 -9.64 -15.08
N THR A 4 29.90 -10.41 -15.87
CA THR A 4 28.53 -10.06 -16.26
C THR A 4 27.59 -10.04 -15.06
N TRP A 5 27.75 -11.00 -14.14
CA TRP A 5 27.02 -11.07 -12.87
C TRP A 5 27.33 -9.90 -11.93
N ARG A 6 28.59 -9.43 -11.87
CA ARG A 6 28.97 -8.27 -11.06
C ARG A 6 28.31 -6.98 -11.56
N HIS A 7 28.25 -6.78 -12.88
CA HIS A 7 27.56 -5.63 -13.45
C HIS A 7 26.05 -5.68 -13.22
N TRP A 8 25.44 -6.86 -13.35
CA TRP A 8 24.01 -7.06 -13.10
C TRP A 8 23.64 -6.83 -11.62
N TYR A 9 24.46 -7.34 -10.70
CA TYR A 9 24.33 -7.09 -9.26
C TYR A 9 24.44 -5.60 -8.92
N LEU A 10 25.43 -4.89 -9.47
CA LEU A 10 25.61 -3.46 -9.19
C LEU A 10 24.47 -2.61 -9.79
N TYR A 11 23.94 -3.01 -10.94
CA TYR A 11 22.79 -2.36 -11.58
C TYR A 11 21.52 -2.53 -10.74
N ILE A 12 21.21 -3.75 -10.30
CA ILE A 12 20.07 -4.01 -9.42
C ILE A 12 20.23 -3.33 -8.09
N ARG A 13 21.43 -3.40 -7.47
CA ARG A 13 21.68 -2.73 -6.21
C ARG A 13 21.43 -1.25 -6.32
N ARG A 14 21.83 -0.60 -7.43
CA ARG A 14 21.56 0.81 -7.69
C ARG A 14 20.07 1.09 -7.82
N ILE A 15 19.31 0.31 -8.60
CA ILE A 15 17.85 0.49 -8.72
C ILE A 15 17.17 0.33 -7.36
N VAL A 16 17.47 -0.76 -6.65
CA VAL A 16 16.89 -1.03 -5.34
C VAL A 16 17.26 0.09 -4.36
N THR A 17 18.54 0.43 -4.23
CA THR A 17 18.91 1.50 -3.29
C THR A 17 18.40 2.89 -3.69
N THR A 18 18.32 3.22 -4.99
CA THR A 18 17.85 4.54 -5.43
C THR A 18 16.34 4.73 -5.23
N TYR A 19 15.51 3.70 -5.41
CA TYR A 19 14.04 3.84 -5.33
C TYR A 19 13.41 3.28 -4.05
N PHE A 20 14.01 2.28 -3.41
CA PHE A 20 13.46 1.63 -2.21
C PHE A 20 13.88 2.31 -0.89
N ILE A 21 15.09 2.87 -0.83
CA ILE A 21 15.60 3.53 0.40
C ILE A 21 14.70 4.68 0.85
N PRO A 22 14.24 5.60 -0.02
CA PRO A 22 13.38 6.70 0.42
C PRO A 22 12.09 6.22 1.06
N LEU A 23 11.48 5.16 0.52
CA LEU A 23 10.26 4.56 1.06
C LEU A 23 10.49 4.00 2.47
N GLN A 24 11.55 3.21 2.66
CA GLN A 24 11.86 2.63 3.97
C GLN A 24 12.24 3.70 5.00
N LEU A 25 12.98 4.73 4.60
CA LEU A 25 13.29 5.87 5.47
C LEU A 25 12.02 6.60 5.89
N GLY A 26 11.06 6.78 4.97
CA GLY A 26 9.75 7.36 5.29
C GLY A 26 8.99 6.56 6.36
N VAL A 27 8.96 5.22 6.25
CA VAL A 27 8.33 4.35 7.25
C VAL A 27 9.01 4.49 8.61
N VAL A 28 10.35 4.42 8.66
CA VAL A 28 11.10 4.56 9.92
C VAL A 28 10.90 5.93 10.53
N ALA A 29 10.95 7.00 9.73
CA ALA A 29 10.71 8.36 10.20
C ALA A 29 9.28 8.54 10.75
N GLY A 30 8.27 7.99 10.06
CA GLY A 30 6.88 8.03 10.52
C GLY A 30 6.70 7.28 11.85
N LEU A 31 7.28 6.09 11.98
CA LEU A 31 7.26 5.34 13.24
C LEU A 31 7.96 6.10 14.37
N LEU A 32 9.16 6.63 14.12
CA LEU A 32 9.89 7.41 15.13
C LEU A 32 9.11 8.65 15.57
N TRP A 33 8.53 9.39 14.61
CA TRP A 33 7.73 10.57 14.92
C TRP A 33 6.52 10.21 15.77
N ALA A 34 5.73 9.22 15.34
CA ALA A 34 4.53 8.78 16.06
C ALA A 34 4.84 8.33 17.51
N ASN A 35 6.05 7.85 17.79
CA ASN A 35 6.48 7.44 19.13
C ASN A 35 7.11 8.58 19.96
N ILE A 36 7.64 9.63 19.34
CA ILE A 36 8.29 10.76 20.05
C ILE A 36 7.26 11.79 20.48
N ASP A 37 6.32 12.12 19.60
CA ASP A 37 5.32 13.17 19.81
C ASP A 37 4.04 12.80 19.06
N GLU A 38 3.20 12.04 19.76
CA GLU A 38 1.92 11.54 19.25
C GLU A 38 0.96 12.68 18.90
N ASP A 39 0.85 13.69 19.78
CA ASP A 39 -0.06 14.82 19.60
C ASP A 39 0.29 15.62 18.34
N SER A 40 1.58 15.91 18.11
CA SER A 40 2.06 16.60 16.91
C SER A 40 1.86 15.76 15.65
N TYR A 41 2.09 14.45 15.74
CA TYR A 41 1.86 13.52 14.63
C TYR A 41 0.38 13.48 14.24
N VAL A 42 -0.53 13.30 15.20
CA VAL A 42 -1.98 13.23 14.95
C VAL A 42 -2.51 14.57 14.42
N TYR A 43 -2.04 15.70 14.96
CA TYR A 43 -2.44 17.05 14.51
C TYR A 43 -2.06 17.32 13.05
N LEU A 44 -0.84 16.93 12.65
CA LEU A 44 -0.37 17.12 11.28
C LEU A 44 -0.97 16.10 10.32
N TRP A 45 -1.07 14.83 10.74
CA TRP A 45 -1.60 13.77 9.89
C TRP A 45 -3.10 13.97 9.63
N GLY A 46 -3.86 14.42 10.64
CA GLY A 46 -5.25 14.83 10.47
C GLY A 46 -6.25 13.68 10.46
N ASN A 47 -6.07 12.68 11.35
CA ASN A 47 -7.05 11.60 11.55
C ASN A 47 -8.28 12.04 12.36
N ASP A 48 -8.24 13.23 12.97
CA ASP A 48 -9.20 13.66 14.00
C ASP A 48 -9.86 14.99 13.61
N GLU A 49 -11.14 14.95 13.23
CA GLU A 49 -11.93 16.06 12.66
C GLU A 49 -11.87 17.37 13.50
N GLU A 50 -11.61 17.26 14.80
CA GLU A 50 -11.63 18.39 15.74
C GLU A 50 -10.27 19.11 15.88
N ARG A 51 -9.16 18.49 15.47
CA ARG A 51 -7.78 19.03 15.65
C ARG A 51 -6.88 18.73 14.45
N THR A 52 -7.32 19.07 13.25
CA THR A 52 -6.48 18.94 12.04
C THR A 52 -5.83 20.25 11.66
N LEU A 53 -4.57 20.20 11.22
CA LEU A 53 -3.95 21.28 10.48
C LEU A 53 -4.66 21.45 9.11
N ASP A 54 -5.54 22.44 9.00
CA ASP A 54 -6.20 22.80 7.74
C ASP A 54 -5.18 23.40 6.77
N LEU A 55 -4.81 22.63 5.75
CA LEU A 55 -3.91 23.06 4.69
C LEU A 55 -4.65 23.91 3.65
N GLY A 56 -5.10 25.09 4.06
CA GLY A 56 -5.51 26.14 3.12
C GLY A 56 -6.91 26.72 3.31
N GLY A 57 -7.63 26.42 4.39
CA GLY A 57 -8.95 27.02 4.66
C GLY A 57 -10.02 26.60 3.64
N ALA A 58 -9.73 25.57 2.86
CA ALA A 58 -10.52 25.17 1.71
C ALA A 58 -11.31 23.91 2.08
N HIS A 59 -12.54 24.10 2.56
CA HIS A 59 -13.48 23.01 2.76
C HIS A 59 -13.93 22.47 1.40
N ILE A 60 -13.34 21.37 0.95
CA ILE A 60 -13.83 20.64 -0.21
C ILE A 60 -14.94 19.71 0.32
N ALA A 61 -16.19 19.99 -0.06
CA ALA A 61 -17.37 19.23 0.35
C ALA A 61 -17.67 19.16 1.87
N GLY A 62 -17.06 20.03 2.69
CA GLY A 62 -17.33 20.14 4.13
C GLY A 62 -16.27 19.48 5.03
N GLU A 63 -15.34 18.71 4.45
CA GLU A 63 -14.23 18.10 5.18
C GLU A 63 -12.96 18.98 5.06
N PRO A 64 -12.17 19.12 6.14
CA PRO A 64 -10.89 19.83 6.09
C PRO A 64 -9.90 19.09 5.19
N VAL A 65 -9.14 19.82 4.37
CA VAL A 65 -8.08 19.22 3.55
C VAL A 65 -6.90 18.89 4.45
N THR A 66 -6.78 17.63 4.82
CA THR A 66 -5.71 17.11 5.70
C THR A 66 -4.52 16.59 4.89
N LEU A 67 -3.36 16.47 5.56
CA LEU A 67 -2.21 15.78 4.96
C LEU A 67 -2.53 14.32 4.65
N ASN A 68 -3.33 13.65 5.50
CA ASN A 68 -3.78 12.30 5.24
C ASN A 68 -4.57 12.21 3.93
N PHE A 69 -5.55 13.10 3.69
CA PHE A 69 -6.30 13.09 2.43
C PHE A 69 -5.40 13.29 1.21
N LEU A 70 -4.47 14.25 1.27
CA LEU A 70 -3.55 14.50 0.16
C LEU A 70 -2.66 13.27 -0.13
N LEU A 71 -2.02 12.72 0.90
CA LEU A 71 -1.09 11.60 0.74
C LEU A 71 -1.79 10.26 0.46
N ASN A 72 -2.97 10.04 1.03
CA ASN A 72 -3.73 8.81 0.85
C ASN A 72 -4.45 8.82 -0.49
N ASP A 73 -5.22 9.86 -0.82
CA ASP A 73 -6.12 9.79 -1.96
C ASP A 73 -5.47 10.37 -3.22
N VAL A 74 -4.89 11.56 -3.11
CA VAL A 74 -4.31 12.26 -4.28
C VAL A 74 -3.06 11.54 -4.77
N PHE A 75 -2.12 11.20 -3.88
CA PHE A 75 -0.92 10.46 -4.27
C PHE A 75 -1.23 9.03 -4.73
N MET A 76 -2.19 8.31 -4.11
CA MET A 76 -2.61 7.00 -4.63
C MET A 76 -3.27 7.11 -6.00
N CYS A 77 -4.04 8.16 -6.26
CA CYS A 77 -4.61 8.41 -7.59
C CYS A 77 -3.52 8.54 -8.66
N PHE A 78 -2.44 9.30 -8.38
CA PHE A 78 -1.30 9.38 -9.29
C PHE A 78 -0.57 8.04 -9.44
N PHE A 79 -0.34 7.32 -8.34
CA PHE A 79 0.31 6.00 -8.35
C PHE A 79 -0.47 4.99 -9.20
N PHE A 80 -1.77 4.85 -8.96
CA PHE A 80 -2.64 3.96 -9.73
C PHE A 80 -2.82 4.44 -11.17
N GLY A 81 -2.81 5.75 -11.42
CA GLY A 81 -2.81 6.29 -12.78
C GLY A 81 -1.62 5.81 -13.60
N ILE A 82 -0.41 5.87 -13.03
CA ILE A 82 0.81 5.35 -13.68
C ILE A 82 0.71 3.84 -13.86
N ALA A 83 0.28 3.10 -12.83
CA ALA A 83 0.12 1.65 -12.91
C ALA A 83 -0.89 1.23 -14.00
N MET A 84 -1.99 1.97 -14.15
CA MET A 84 -3.01 1.69 -15.16
C MET A 84 -2.47 1.85 -16.58
N VAL A 85 -1.64 2.87 -16.83
CA VAL A 85 -1.00 3.04 -18.15
C VAL A 85 -0.18 1.81 -18.52
N GLU A 86 0.61 1.27 -17.58
CA GLU A 86 1.37 0.03 -17.80
C GLU A 86 0.47 -1.17 -18.09
N VAL A 87 -0.67 -1.29 -17.42
CA VAL A 87 -1.67 -2.33 -17.70
C VAL A 87 -2.24 -2.17 -19.12
N VAL A 88 -2.63 -0.96 -19.52
CA VAL A 88 -3.14 -0.70 -20.88
C VAL A 88 -2.09 -1.06 -21.94
N VAL A 89 -0.83 -0.67 -21.74
CA VAL A 89 0.30 -1.01 -22.62
C VAL A 89 0.53 -2.52 -22.69
N ALA A 90 0.39 -3.22 -21.57
CA ALA A 90 0.52 -4.68 -21.56
C ALA A 90 -0.58 -5.39 -22.37
N VAL A 91 -1.80 -4.82 -22.43
CA VAL A 91 -2.96 -5.40 -23.12
C VAL A 91 -2.99 -5.06 -24.63
N LEU A 92 -2.32 -3.98 -25.05
CA LEU A 92 -2.22 -3.56 -26.46
C LEU A 92 -1.58 -4.64 -27.36
N PRO A 93 -1.87 -4.65 -28.68
CA PRO A 93 -1.29 -5.62 -29.63
C PRO A 93 0.24 -5.57 -29.62
N GLY A 94 0.88 -6.70 -29.29
CA GLY A 94 2.34 -6.78 -29.10
C GLY A 94 2.82 -6.56 -27.66
N GLY A 95 1.92 -6.21 -26.74
CA GLY A 95 2.17 -6.16 -25.30
C GLY A 95 2.26 -7.56 -24.67
N SER A 96 2.76 -7.61 -23.42
CA SER A 96 3.03 -8.86 -22.70
C SER A 96 1.80 -9.72 -22.43
N LEU A 97 0.60 -9.13 -22.42
CA LEU A 97 -0.68 -9.80 -22.19
C LEU A 97 -1.51 -10.00 -23.48
N SER A 98 -0.96 -9.67 -24.65
CA SER A 98 -1.59 -9.88 -25.95
C SER A 98 -0.92 -11.04 -26.71
N PRO A 99 -1.64 -12.07 -27.17
CA PRO A 99 -3.09 -12.29 -27.19
C PRO A 99 -3.68 -12.75 -25.84
N MET A 100 -4.99 -12.59 -25.67
CA MET A 100 -5.74 -12.86 -24.43
C MET A 100 -5.52 -14.27 -23.84
N SER A 101 -5.14 -15.26 -24.65
CA SER A 101 -4.80 -16.60 -24.17
C SER A 101 -3.56 -16.62 -23.25
N LYS A 102 -2.62 -15.70 -23.44
CA LYS A 102 -1.43 -15.56 -22.59
C LYS A 102 -1.70 -14.82 -21.28
N ALA A 103 -2.80 -14.05 -21.20
CA ALA A 103 -3.18 -13.33 -20.00
C ALA A 103 -3.83 -14.24 -18.94
N VAL A 104 -4.33 -15.42 -19.32
CA VAL A 104 -5.03 -16.34 -18.41
C VAL A 104 -4.14 -16.82 -17.27
N VAL A 105 -2.90 -17.24 -17.55
CA VAL A 105 -1.99 -17.74 -16.51
C VAL A 105 -1.61 -16.64 -15.50
N PRO A 106 -1.17 -15.44 -15.93
CA PRO A 106 -0.98 -14.30 -15.02
C PRO A 106 -2.24 -13.95 -14.22
N LEU A 107 -3.41 -13.92 -14.86
CA LEU A 107 -4.68 -13.57 -14.20
C LEU A 107 -5.08 -14.60 -13.14
N MET A 108 -4.98 -15.89 -13.45
CA MET A 108 -5.25 -16.96 -12.48
C MET A 108 -4.22 -16.94 -11.34
N SER A 109 -2.96 -16.58 -11.62
CA SER A 109 -1.93 -16.41 -10.60
C SER A 109 -2.25 -15.25 -9.65
N THR A 110 -2.70 -14.10 -10.16
CA THR A 110 -3.06 -12.95 -9.29
C THR A 110 -4.34 -13.21 -8.52
N LEU A 111 -5.33 -13.87 -9.13
CA LEU A 111 -6.54 -14.32 -8.43
C LEU A 111 -6.21 -15.28 -7.29
N GLY A 112 -5.37 -16.29 -7.53
CA GLY A 112 -4.91 -17.21 -6.48
C GLY A 112 -4.11 -16.49 -5.39
N GLY A 113 -3.24 -15.56 -5.76
CA GLY A 113 -2.44 -14.75 -4.84
C GLY A 113 -3.27 -13.82 -3.95
N MET A 114 -4.46 -13.39 -4.40
CA MET A 114 -5.39 -12.58 -3.62
C MET A 114 -6.34 -13.45 -2.78
N LEU A 115 -6.97 -14.45 -3.40
CA LEU A 115 -7.95 -15.31 -2.72
C LEU A 115 -7.32 -16.19 -1.63
N GLY A 116 -6.08 -16.63 -1.80
CA GLY A 116 -5.36 -17.44 -0.81
C GLY A 116 -5.29 -16.76 0.56
N PRO A 117 -4.67 -15.58 0.67
CA PRO A 117 -4.61 -14.82 1.92
C PRO A 117 -5.98 -14.51 2.51
N ILE A 118 -6.98 -14.18 1.68
CA ILE A 118 -8.36 -13.92 2.13
C ILE A 118 -8.94 -15.17 2.83
N VAL A 119 -8.87 -16.33 2.17
CA VAL A 119 -9.38 -17.59 2.72
C VAL A 119 -8.64 -17.97 3.99
N VAL A 120 -7.31 -17.84 4.02
CA VAL A 120 -6.50 -18.13 5.21
C VAL A 120 -6.88 -17.22 6.37
N PHE A 121 -7.04 -15.92 6.14
CA PHE A 121 -7.47 -14.97 7.17
C PHE A 121 -8.82 -15.35 7.77
N PHE A 122 -9.84 -15.58 6.93
CA PHE A 122 -11.17 -15.95 7.43
C PHE A 122 -11.19 -17.33 8.11
N ALA A 123 -10.42 -18.30 7.60
CA ALA A 123 -10.30 -19.60 8.24
C ALA A 123 -9.67 -19.49 9.64
N LEU A 124 -8.61 -18.69 9.78
CA LEU A 124 -7.97 -18.44 11.07
C LEU A 124 -8.92 -17.73 12.04
N VAL A 125 -9.61 -16.68 11.60
CA VAL A 125 -10.61 -15.98 12.43
C VAL A 125 -11.69 -16.95 12.90
N TYR A 126 -12.22 -17.79 12.00
CA TYR A 126 -13.22 -18.80 12.35
C TYR A 126 -12.69 -19.81 13.37
N ILE A 127 -11.49 -20.36 13.17
CA ILE A 127 -10.88 -21.34 14.09
C ILE A 127 -10.63 -20.71 15.46
N ILE A 128 -10.03 -19.52 15.50
CA ILE A 128 -9.71 -18.82 16.76
C ILE A 128 -11.01 -18.50 17.52
N SER A 129 -12.06 -18.07 16.82
CA SER A 129 -13.37 -17.81 17.41
C SER A 129 -13.99 -19.07 18.02
N ASN A 130 -13.96 -20.21 17.33
CA ASN A 130 -14.51 -21.46 17.86
C ASN A 130 -13.65 -22.07 18.99
N CYS A 131 -12.37 -21.70 19.09
CA CYS A 131 -11.49 -22.09 20.19
C CYS A 131 -11.60 -21.16 21.41
N GLY A 132 -12.55 -20.23 21.43
CA GLY A 132 -12.76 -19.29 22.51
C GLY A 132 -11.72 -18.18 22.60
N GLY A 133 -10.97 -17.93 21.52
CA GLY A 133 -9.98 -16.86 21.46
C GLY A 133 -10.57 -15.46 21.56
N PHE A 134 -11.88 -15.31 21.32
CA PHE A 134 -12.60 -14.04 21.42
C PHE A 134 -13.63 -13.99 22.57
N ASP A 135 -13.80 -15.07 23.34
CA ASP A 135 -14.85 -15.16 24.37
C ASP A 135 -14.73 -14.08 25.47
N ASN A 136 -13.50 -13.62 25.76
CA ASN A 136 -13.27 -12.54 26.73
C ASN A 136 -13.71 -11.16 26.23
N TYR A 137 -13.96 -10.97 24.94
CA TYR A 137 -14.41 -9.68 24.39
C TYR A 137 -15.94 -9.52 24.42
N ASP A 138 -16.69 -10.63 24.51
CA ASP A 138 -18.15 -10.60 24.59
C ASP A 138 -18.65 -10.26 26.02
N GLU A 139 -17.81 -10.37 27.06
CA GLU A 139 -18.14 -9.99 28.45
C GLU A 139 -17.91 -8.48 28.76
N ASP A 140 -17.14 -7.78 27.93
CA ASP A 140 -16.76 -6.36 28.11
C ASP A 140 -17.65 -5.36 27.31
N LEU A 141 -18.69 -5.85 26.62
CA LEU A 141 -19.70 -5.05 25.89
C LEU A 141 -21.04 -5.00 26.65
#